data_AF-A0A7J8Z904-F1
#
_entry.id   AF-A0A7J8Z904-F1
#
_cell.length_a   1.000
_cell.length_b   1.000
_cell.length_c   1.000
_cell.angle_alpha   90.00
_cell.angle_beta   90.00
_cell.angle_gamma   90.00
#
_symmetry.space_group_name_H-M   'P 1'
#
loop_
_entity.id
_entity.type
_entity.pdbx_description
1 polymer ?
#
loop_
_entity_poly.entity_id
_entity_poly.type
_entity_poly.pdbx_seq_one_letter_code
_entity_poly.pdbx_strand_id
1 'polypeptide(L)'
;GSTTESSGDIEKQELEDVSDEDEASFHDTKEHFTEPAVICGSVRGAADHADNQKENENQLDDVERMHGDTEDCYSRYAQIERRKKLPDPVEKEKGVSLWSMIKDNVGKDLTRVCLPVYFNEPISSLQKCFEDLEYSYLLDRAYKYGKEGNSLQRILNVAAFAVSGYASSEGRHCKPFNPLLGETYEADFPDKGVRFFSEKVSHHPTLIACHCEGNGWKFWGDSNLRTKFWGRSIQLDPVGVLTLEFDDGEIFQWS
;
A
#
# COMPACT_ATOMS: atom_id res chain seq x y z
N GLY A 1 58.75 -37.94 46.20
CA GLY A 1 58.30 -37.99 44.79
C GLY A 1 57.71 -36.65 44.48
N SER A 2 58.12 -35.89 43.46
CA SER A 2 58.32 -36.28 42.05
C SER A 2 56.99 -36.82 41.50
N THR A 3 56.34 -36.25 40.49
CA THR A 3 56.84 -35.59 39.27
C THR A 3 55.86 -34.55 38.71
N THR A 4 56.44 -33.49 38.15
CA THR A 4 55.92 -32.58 37.11
C THR A 4 55.94 -33.22 35.71
N GLU A 5 55.10 -32.73 34.78
CA GLU A 5 55.35 -32.31 33.36
C GLU A 5 54.02 -32.38 32.58
N SER A 6 53.47 -31.33 31.94
CA SER A 6 53.92 -30.42 30.87
C SER A 6 53.81 -30.99 29.44
N SER A 7 52.87 -30.43 28.66
CA SER A 7 52.81 -30.22 27.17
C SER A 7 51.32 -30.02 26.84
N GLY A 8 50.84 -28.95 26.24
CA GLY A 8 51.39 -28.17 25.13
C GLY A 8 50.67 -28.64 23.88
N ASP A 9 49.63 -27.92 23.45
CA ASP A 9 49.34 -27.71 22.03
C ASP A 9 48.41 -26.51 21.83
N ILE A 10 48.98 -25.54 21.15
CA ILE A 10 48.37 -24.35 20.58
C ILE A 10 47.92 -24.77 19.18
N GLU A 11 46.62 -24.90 18.95
CA GLU A 11 46.08 -24.77 17.60
C GLU A 11 45.34 -23.44 17.51
N LYS A 12 46.10 -22.44 17.05
CA LYS A 12 45.54 -21.36 16.25
C LYS A 12 44.95 -22.02 15.00
N GLN A 13 43.63 -22.05 14.87
CA GLN A 13 43.03 -22.10 13.54
C GLN A 13 42.78 -20.68 13.09
N GLU A 14 43.56 -20.33 12.08
CA GLU A 14 43.60 -19.08 11.38
C GLU A 14 42.29 -18.79 10.67
N LEU A 15 42.04 -17.50 10.46
CA LEU A 15 40.94 -16.97 9.67
C LEU A 15 40.95 -17.60 8.28
N GLU A 16 39.86 -18.26 7.91
CA GLU A 16 39.45 -18.31 6.51
C GLU A 16 38.54 -17.10 6.26
N ASP A 17 39.14 -16.03 5.74
CA ASP A 17 38.46 -15.01 4.97
C ASP A 17 37.72 -15.72 3.83
N VAL A 18 36.41 -15.91 3.99
CA VAL A 18 35.55 -16.23 2.86
C VAL A 18 35.38 -14.93 2.10
N SER A 19 36.12 -14.79 1.01
CA SER A 19 36.03 -13.68 0.08
C SER A 19 34.60 -13.55 -0.42
N ASP A 20 33.91 -12.50 0.03
CA ASP A 20 32.67 -11.98 -0.57
C ASP A 20 33.00 -11.39 -1.95
N GLU A 21 33.17 -12.25 -2.94
CA GLU A 21 33.11 -11.88 -4.36
C GLU A 21 32.03 -12.71 -5.06
N ASP A 22 30.82 -12.68 -4.52
CA ASP A 22 29.63 -12.92 -5.35
C ASP A 22 29.25 -11.57 -5.98
N GLU A 23 29.84 -11.30 -7.14
CA GLU A 23 29.48 -10.22 -8.04
C GLU A 23 27.97 -10.34 -8.34
N ALA A 24 27.15 -9.58 -7.61
CA ALA A 24 25.71 -9.56 -7.80
C ALA A 24 25.42 -9.13 -9.24
N SER A 25 25.05 -10.09 -10.10
CA SER A 25 24.70 -9.82 -11.48
C SER A 25 23.38 -9.05 -11.52
N PHE A 26 23.46 -7.73 -11.51
CA PHE A 26 22.31 -6.86 -11.76
C PHE A 26 21.90 -7.04 -13.22
N HIS A 27 20.77 -7.72 -13.44
CA HIS A 27 20.14 -7.77 -14.75
C HIS A 27 19.31 -6.51 -14.95
N ASP A 28 19.96 -5.45 -15.41
CA ASP A 28 19.28 -4.22 -15.79
C ASP A 28 18.46 -4.47 -17.07
N THR A 29 17.14 -4.30 -17.01
CA THR A 29 16.26 -4.38 -18.18
C THR A 29 16.51 -3.16 -19.04
N LYS A 30 16.88 -3.36 -20.31
CA LYS A 30 17.09 -2.25 -21.26
C LYS A 30 15.79 -1.49 -21.50
N GLU A 31 15.61 -0.37 -20.81
CA GLU A 31 14.51 0.55 -21.03
C GLU A 31 14.64 1.18 -22.42
N HIS A 32 13.80 0.75 -23.37
CA HIS A 32 13.61 1.44 -24.64
C HIS A 32 12.39 2.34 -24.50
N PHE A 33 12.58 3.54 -23.98
CA PHE A 33 11.57 4.59 -24.07
C PHE A 33 11.52 5.10 -25.51
N THR A 34 10.52 4.65 -26.27
CA THR A 34 10.13 5.35 -27.49
C THR A 34 9.15 6.43 -27.07
N GLU A 35 9.60 7.67 -26.94
CA GLU A 35 8.71 8.82 -26.69
C GLU A 35 7.84 9.10 -27.93
N PRO A 36 6.50 9.11 -27.84
CA PRO A 36 5.68 9.82 -28.79
C PRO A 36 5.42 11.22 -28.24
N ALA A 37 6.04 12.23 -28.85
CA ALA A 37 5.61 13.62 -28.70
C ALA A 37 4.16 13.73 -29.21
N VAL A 38 3.19 13.92 -28.31
CA VAL A 38 1.82 14.25 -28.72
C VAL A 38 1.59 15.73 -28.51
N ILE A 39 1.72 16.42 -29.63
CA ILE A 39 1.47 17.84 -29.86
C ILE A 39 0.01 18.18 -29.55
N CYS A 40 -0.19 19.25 -28.77
CA CYS A 40 -1.45 19.94 -28.57
C CYS A 40 -2.05 20.38 -29.92
N GLY A 41 -3.15 19.74 -30.33
CA GLY A 41 -3.81 19.96 -31.62
C GLY A 41 -5.21 20.54 -31.45
N SER A 42 -5.32 21.84 -31.66
CA SER A 42 -6.57 22.56 -31.94
C SER A 42 -7.18 22.05 -33.26
N VAL A 43 -8.47 21.69 -33.27
CA VAL A 43 -9.26 21.60 -34.51
C VAL A 43 -10.64 22.23 -34.32
N ARG A 44 -10.91 23.17 -35.23
CA ARG A 44 -12.16 23.92 -35.42
C ARG A 44 -13.28 23.02 -35.95
N GLY A 45 -14.51 23.45 -35.71
CA GLY A 45 -15.71 22.63 -35.84
C GLY A 45 -16.21 22.31 -37.24
N ALA A 46 -17.30 21.54 -37.25
CA ALA A 46 -18.33 21.53 -38.27
C ALA A 46 -19.62 21.04 -37.61
N ALA A 47 -20.70 21.78 -37.87
CA ALA A 47 -22.06 21.52 -37.42
C ALA A 47 -22.62 20.25 -38.07
N ASP A 48 -23.61 19.62 -37.42
CA ASP A 48 -24.82 19.18 -38.10
C ASP A 48 -26.00 19.07 -37.13
N HIS A 49 -27.06 19.78 -37.49
CA HIS A 49 -28.37 19.83 -36.86
C HIS A 49 -29.18 18.60 -37.28
N ALA A 50 -29.84 17.92 -36.33
CA ALA A 50 -31.05 17.16 -36.63
C ALA A 50 -32.02 17.23 -35.44
N ASP A 51 -33.12 17.89 -35.71
CA ASP A 51 -34.27 18.21 -34.86
C ASP A 51 -35.19 16.98 -34.72
N ASN A 52 -35.80 16.79 -33.54
CA ASN A 52 -37.09 16.10 -33.41
C ASN A 52 -37.70 16.34 -32.03
N GLN A 53 -38.68 17.25 -32.01
CA GLN A 53 -39.64 17.50 -30.95
C GLN A 53 -40.59 16.32 -30.74
N LYS A 54 -40.89 15.97 -29.48
CA LYS A 54 -42.24 15.60 -29.02
C LYS A 54 -42.45 16.06 -27.57
N GLU A 55 -43.56 16.77 -27.39
CA GLU A 55 -44.02 17.39 -26.16
C GLU A 55 -44.78 16.43 -25.23
N ASN A 56 -44.90 16.90 -23.98
CA ASN A 56 -45.97 16.74 -22.98
C ASN A 56 -45.74 15.90 -21.71
N GLU A 57 -45.40 16.68 -20.67
CA GLU A 57 -46.15 16.88 -19.40
C GLU A 57 -46.21 15.75 -18.37
N ASN A 58 -45.52 15.98 -17.24
CA ASN A 58 -46.19 16.20 -15.96
C ASN A 58 -45.29 16.97 -14.97
N GLN A 59 -45.84 18.05 -14.43
CA GLN A 59 -45.28 18.92 -13.39
C GLN A 59 -45.29 18.24 -12.02
N LEU A 60 -44.32 18.58 -11.17
CA LEU A 60 -44.50 19.04 -9.77
C LEU A 60 -43.14 19.44 -9.16
N ASP A 61 -42.91 20.76 -9.18
CA ASP A 61 -42.32 21.66 -8.17
C ASP A 61 -40.85 21.51 -7.67
N ASP A 62 -40.01 22.38 -8.27
CA ASP A 62 -39.22 23.45 -7.64
C ASP A 62 -38.48 23.18 -6.31
N VAL A 63 -37.17 22.87 -6.43
CA VAL A 63 -36.10 23.57 -5.68
C VAL A 63 -34.85 23.59 -6.57
N GLU A 64 -34.79 24.50 -7.54
CA GLU A 64 -33.52 24.81 -8.19
C GLU A 64 -32.73 25.82 -7.36
N ARG A 65 -31.40 25.68 -7.45
CA ARG A 65 -30.40 26.76 -7.43
C ARG A 65 -29.61 26.92 -6.12
N MET A 66 -28.49 26.21 -6.07
CA MET A 66 -27.12 26.77 -5.89
C MET A 66 -26.16 25.60 -5.62
N HIS A 67 -25.37 25.19 -6.62
CA HIS A 67 -23.99 24.67 -6.50
C HIS A 67 -23.49 24.22 -7.87
N GLY A 68 -23.28 25.19 -8.77
CA GLY A 68 -22.77 24.97 -10.13
C GLY A 68 -21.25 25.09 -10.26
N ASP A 69 -20.49 25.06 -9.16
CA ASP A 69 -19.04 25.37 -9.19
C ASP A 69 -18.15 24.18 -8.76
N THR A 70 -18.71 23.00 -8.43
CA THR A 70 -17.93 21.85 -7.92
C THR A 70 -17.76 20.71 -8.93
N GLU A 71 -18.42 20.74 -10.09
CA GLU A 71 -18.39 19.64 -11.07
C GLU A 71 -17.20 19.70 -12.05
N ASP A 72 -16.54 20.85 -12.20
CA ASP A 72 -15.57 21.09 -13.28
C ASP A 72 -14.17 20.48 -13.03
N CYS A 73 -13.90 20.03 -11.80
CA CYS A 73 -12.63 19.36 -11.46
C CYS A 73 -12.70 17.84 -11.67
N TYR A 74 -13.85 17.22 -11.37
CA TYR A 74 -14.05 15.77 -11.52
C TYR A 74 -14.22 15.33 -12.99
N SER A 75 -14.66 16.24 -13.87
CA SER A 75 -14.89 15.98 -15.30
C SER A 75 -13.63 15.74 -16.14
N ARG A 76 -12.42 16.06 -15.66
CA ARG A 76 -11.18 15.92 -16.46
C ARG A 76 -10.60 14.52 -16.48
N TYR A 77 -11.01 13.67 -15.54
CA TYR A 77 -10.63 12.26 -15.54
C TYR A 77 -11.70 11.51 -16.31
N ALA A 78 -11.40 11.13 -17.56
CA ALA A 78 -12.18 10.12 -18.27
C ALA A 78 -12.39 8.95 -17.31
N GLN A 79 -13.62 8.49 -17.11
CA GLN A 79 -13.92 7.40 -16.17
C GLN A 79 -12.98 6.22 -16.44
N ILE A 80 -12.01 6.01 -15.54
CA ILE A 80 -10.99 4.97 -15.70
C ILE A 80 -11.64 3.63 -15.37
N GLU A 81 -11.80 2.76 -16.36
CA GLU A 81 -12.27 1.40 -16.11
C GLU A 81 -11.15 0.56 -15.44
N ARG A 82 -11.34 0.21 -14.17
CA ARG A 82 -10.37 -0.58 -13.40
C ARG A 82 -10.56 -2.08 -13.63
N ARG A 83 -9.46 -2.84 -13.64
CA ARG A 83 -9.49 -4.30 -13.77
C ARG A 83 -10.31 -4.93 -12.64
N LYS A 84 -11.17 -5.91 -12.97
CA LYS A 84 -12.02 -6.63 -12.01
C LYS A 84 -11.53 -8.04 -11.67
N LYS A 85 -10.50 -8.51 -12.37
CA LYS A 85 -9.89 -9.83 -12.16
C LYS A 85 -8.42 -9.84 -12.57
N LEU A 86 -7.67 -10.75 -11.97
CA LEU A 86 -6.33 -11.12 -12.45
C LEU A 86 -6.45 -12.16 -13.58
N PRO A 87 -5.41 -12.31 -14.42
CA PRO A 87 -5.30 -13.46 -15.32
C PRO A 87 -5.30 -14.78 -14.53
N ASP A 88 -5.77 -15.86 -15.17
CA ASP A 88 -5.70 -17.18 -14.56
C ASP A 88 -4.24 -17.59 -14.30
N PRO A 89 -3.94 -18.19 -13.13
CA PRO A 89 -2.58 -18.56 -12.79
C PRO A 89 -2.02 -19.58 -13.79
N VAL A 90 -0.82 -19.30 -14.30
CA VAL A 90 -0.14 -20.17 -15.29
C VAL A 90 0.31 -21.49 -14.65
N GLU A 91 0.74 -21.45 -13.39
CA GLU A 91 1.12 -22.62 -12.61
C GLU A 91 0.05 -22.94 -11.57
N LYS A 92 -0.27 -24.23 -11.40
CA LYS A 92 -1.04 -24.68 -10.24
C LYS A 92 -0.16 -24.58 -8.99
N GLU A 93 -0.69 -23.97 -7.93
CA GLU A 93 -0.01 -23.90 -6.64
C GLU A 93 0.49 -25.28 -6.21
N LYS A 94 1.80 -25.42 -6.06
CA LYS A 94 2.39 -26.65 -5.51
C LYS A 94 2.07 -26.67 -4.01
N GLY A 95 1.45 -27.76 -3.54
CA GLY A 95 1.07 -27.96 -2.12
C GLY A 95 2.26 -28.20 -1.19
N VAL A 96 3.27 -27.33 -1.24
CA VAL A 96 4.42 -27.39 -0.34
C VAL A 96 3.98 -26.85 1.02
N SER A 97 4.27 -27.60 2.08
CA SER A 97 3.85 -27.24 3.43
C SER A 97 4.68 -26.06 3.96
N LEU A 98 4.05 -24.92 4.26
CA LEU A 98 4.70 -23.78 4.92
C LEU A 98 5.45 -24.21 6.18
N TRP A 99 4.83 -25.11 6.96
CA TRP A 99 5.40 -25.67 8.19
C TRP A 99 6.77 -26.34 7.95
N SER A 100 6.92 -27.06 6.84
CA SER A 100 8.19 -27.74 6.53
C SER A 100 9.36 -26.76 6.32
N MET A 101 9.09 -25.52 5.94
CA MET A 101 10.09 -24.48 5.70
C MET A 101 10.37 -23.62 6.93
N ILE A 102 9.37 -23.42 7.80
CA ILE A 102 9.52 -22.52 8.95
C ILE A 102 9.80 -23.24 10.27
N LYS A 103 9.65 -24.58 10.34
CA LYS A 103 9.83 -25.36 11.58
C LYS A 103 11.20 -25.17 12.26
N ASP A 104 12.26 -24.90 11.50
CA ASP A 104 13.62 -24.72 12.02
C ASP A 104 13.91 -23.25 12.41
N ASN A 105 12.91 -22.37 12.25
CA ASN A 105 12.98 -20.93 12.52
C ASN A 105 12.12 -20.50 13.72
N VAL A 106 11.68 -21.44 14.56
CA VAL A 106 10.93 -21.14 15.80
C VAL A 106 11.71 -20.17 16.68
N GLY A 107 11.05 -19.09 17.11
CA GLY A 107 11.64 -18.04 17.94
C GLY A 107 12.49 -17.00 17.19
N LYS A 108 12.71 -17.15 15.88
CA LYS A 108 13.44 -16.19 15.04
C LYS A 108 12.50 -15.19 14.38
N ASP A 109 13.08 -14.09 13.89
CA ASP A 109 12.41 -13.15 13.00
C ASP A 109 12.28 -13.75 11.59
N LEU A 110 11.03 -13.96 11.14
CA LEU A 110 10.75 -14.59 9.85
C LEU A 110 11.04 -13.66 8.66
N THR A 111 11.28 -12.37 8.87
CA THR A 111 11.66 -11.47 7.78
C THR A 111 12.98 -11.88 7.10
N ARG A 112 13.85 -12.61 7.82
CA ARG A 112 15.12 -13.13 7.32
C ARG A 112 15.03 -14.52 6.68
N VAL A 113 13.87 -15.18 6.75
CA VAL A 113 13.66 -16.49 6.16
C VAL A 113 13.22 -16.30 4.71
N CYS A 114 14.01 -16.84 3.77
CA CYS A 114 13.65 -16.86 2.36
C CYS A 114 12.53 -17.88 2.14
N LEU A 115 11.30 -17.40 1.99
CA LEU A 115 10.16 -18.22 1.58
C LEU A 115 10.10 -18.27 0.04
N PRO A 116 9.77 -19.42 -0.57
CA PRO A 116 9.49 -19.48 -2.00
C PRO A 116 8.37 -18.53 -2.40
N VAL A 117 8.44 -18.05 -3.64
CA VAL A 117 7.46 -17.13 -4.22
C VAL A 117 6.00 -17.61 -4.13
N TYR A 118 5.76 -18.92 -4.03
CA TYR A 118 4.43 -19.49 -3.83
C TYR A 118 3.76 -19.08 -2.50
N PHE A 119 4.52 -18.57 -1.52
CA PHE A 119 3.97 -17.99 -0.29
C PHE A 119 3.82 -16.47 -0.35
N ASN A 120 4.05 -15.89 -1.53
CA ASN A 120 3.81 -14.48 -1.78
C ASN A 120 2.46 -14.25 -2.44
N GLU A 121 1.78 -13.20 -2.00
CA GLU A 121 0.68 -12.63 -2.77
C GLU A 121 1.23 -11.67 -3.84
N PRO A 122 0.55 -11.49 -4.98
CA PRO A 122 1.04 -10.71 -6.11
C PRO A 122 0.92 -9.19 -5.88
N ILE A 123 1.30 -8.73 -4.69
CA ILE A 123 1.39 -7.31 -4.32
C ILE A 123 2.63 -7.06 -3.44
N SER A 124 3.18 -5.85 -3.48
CA SER A 124 4.26 -5.44 -2.57
C SER A 124 3.70 -4.88 -1.26
N SER A 125 4.55 -4.78 -0.24
CA SER A 125 4.15 -4.13 1.02
C SER A 125 3.75 -2.66 0.84
N LEU A 126 4.26 -1.98 -0.20
CA LEU A 126 3.84 -0.61 -0.55
C LEU A 126 2.37 -0.57 -1.00
N GLN A 127 1.98 -1.53 -1.85
CA GLN A 127 0.60 -1.69 -2.28
C GLN A 127 -0.31 -2.11 -1.13
N LYS A 128 0.19 -2.96 -0.23
CA LYS A 128 -0.54 -3.36 0.98
C LYS A 128 -0.87 -2.15 1.87
N CYS A 129 0.03 -1.18 2.00
CA CYS A 129 -0.25 0.07 2.72
C CYS A 129 -1.40 0.88 2.12
N PHE A 130 -1.59 0.85 0.79
CA PHE A 130 -2.70 1.55 0.16
C PHE A 130 -4.07 0.91 0.47
N GLU A 131 -4.10 -0.38 0.81
CA GLU A 131 -5.36 -1.06 1.15
C GLU A 131 -6.02 -0.50 2.41
N ASP A 132 -5.26 0.12 3.31
CA ASP A 132 -5.81 0.84 4.48
C ASP A 132 -6.77 1.97 4.08
N LEU A 133 -6.65 2.46 2.83
CA LEU A 133 -7.49 3.52 2.26
C LEU A 133 -8.69 2.99 1.46
N GLU A 134 -8.98 1.69 1.51
CA GLU A 134 -10.14 1.10 0.84
C GLU A 134 -11.44 1.83 1.21
N TYR A 135 -11.60 2.12 2.50
CA TYR A 135 -12.76 2.79 3.11
C TYR A 135 -12.51 4.28 3.40
N SER A 136 -11.65 4.95 2.61
CA SER A 136 -11.31 6.38 2.73
C SER A 136 -12.52 7.32 2.76
N TYR A 137 -13.67 6.95 2.21
CA TYR A 137 -14.92 7.73 2.31
C TYR A 137 -15.37 8.00 3.77
N LEU A 138 -14.92 7.19 4.73
CA LEU A 138 -15.16 7.44 6.16
C LEU A 138 -14.49 8.74 6.62
N LEU A 139 -13.33 9.07 6.07
CA LEU A 139 -12.62 10.31 6.36
C LEU A 139 -13.33 11.52 5.74
N ASP A 140 -13.88 11.37 4.53
CA ASP A 140 -14.73 12.41 3.93
C ASP A 140 -15.96 12.69 4.78
N ARG A 141 -16.58 11.65 5.35
CA ARG A 141 -17.70 11.81 6.30
C ARG A 141 -17.25 12.46 7.59
N ALA A 142 -16.11 12.04 8.14
CA ALA A 142 -15.54 12.63 9.35
C ALA A 142 -15.29 14.14 9.16
N TYR A 143 -14.73 14.54 8.02
CA TYR A 143 -14.50 15.94 7.67
C TYR A 143 -15.80 16.75 7.61
N LYS A 144 -16.84 16.20 6.97
CA LYS A 144 -18.18 16.83 6.93
C LYS A 144 -18.76 17.04 8.33
N TYR A 145 -18.73 16.02 9.19
CA TYR A 145 -19.19 16.15 10.57
C TYR A 145 -18.38 17.15 11.38
N GLY A 146 -17.06 17.23 11.16
CA GLY A 146 -16.21 18.27 11.76
C GLY A 146 -16.67 19.67 11.37
N LYS A 147 -16.92 19.92 10.08
CA LYS A 147 -17.44 21.21 9.59
C LYS A 147 -18.81 21.59 10.17
N GLU A 148 -19.65 20.61 10.46
CA GLU A 148 -20.96 20.80 11.10
C GLU A 148 -20.85 21.00 12.63
N GLY A 149 -19.66 20.91 13.21
CA GLY A 149 -19.42 21.02 14.66
C GLY A 149 -19.77 19.74 15.44
N ASN A 150 -19.94 18.60 14.75
CA ASN A 150 -20.29 17.32 15.35
C ASN A 150 -19.03 16.45 15.61
N SER A 151 -18.29 16.81 16.66
CA SER A 151 -17.03 16.14 17.03
C SER A 151 -17.22 14.65 17.36
N LEU A 152 -18.36 14.26 17.92
CA LEU A 152 -18.65 12.85 18.24
C LEU A 152 -18.78 11.99 16.98
N GLN A 153 -19.52 12.46 15.97
CA GLN A 153 -19.63 11.73 14.71
C GLN A 153 -18.31 11.73 13.93
N ARG A 154 -17.52 12.81 14.02
CA ARG A 154 -16.16 12.85 13.45
C ARG A 154 -15.28 11.75 14.02
N ILE A 155 -15.09 11.70 15.34
CA ILE A 155 -14.22 10.69 15.97
C ILE A 155 -14.73 9.27 15.74
N LEU A 156 -16.06 9.07 15.70
CA LEU A 156 -16.63 7.75 15.39
C LEU A 156 -16.25 7.28 13.98
N ASN A 157 -16.27 8.17 12.98
CA ASN A 157 -15.86 7.82 11.62
C ASN A 157 -14.34 7.62 11.50
N VAL A 158 -13.53 8.40 12.23
CA VAL A 158 -12.07 8.18 12.30
C VAL A 158 -11.75 6.82 12.94
N ALA A 159 -12.43 6.46 14.03
CA ALA A 159 -12.27 5.16 14.66
C ALA A 159 -12.72 4.01 13.75
N ALA A 160 -13.85 4.17 13.05
CA ALA A 160 -14.30 3.20 12.05
C ALA A 160 -13.28 3.03 10.92
N PHE A 161 -12.68 4.12 10.44
CA PHE A 161 -11.61 4.09 9.44
C PHE A 161 -10.39 3.32 9.95
N ALA A 162 -9.91 3.63 11.17
CA ALA A 162 -8.75 2.96 11.76
C ALA A 162 -8.93 1.43 11.90
N VAL A 163 -10.15 0.96 12.19
CA VAL A 163 -10.46 -0.48 12.28
C VAL A 163 -10.62 -1.10 10.89
N SER A 164 -11.10 -0.34 9.90
CA SER A 164 -11.41 -0.86 8.56
C SER A 164 -10.21 -1.41 7.79
N GLY A 165 -8.98 -0.92 8.05
CA GLY A 165 -7.77 -1.42 7.40
C GLY A 165 -7.52 -2.92 7.61
N TYR A 166 -7.99 -3.47 8.74
CA TYR A 166 -7.87 -4.91 9.04
C TYR A 166 -8.83 -5.80 8.22
N ALA A 167 -9.89 -5.22 7.64
CA ALA A 167 -10.89 -6.00 6.88
C ALA A 167 -10.26 -6.73 5.68
N SER A 168 -9.23 -6.13 5.06
CA SER A 168 -8.53 -6.70 3.91
C SER A 168 -7.68 -7.94 4.24
N SER A 169 -7.48 -8.27 5.53
CA SER A 169 -6.57 -9.33 5.97
C SER A 169 -7.23 -10.71 6.05
N GLU A 170 -8.56 -10.78 6.06
CA GLU A 170 -9.27 -12.06 6.13
C GLU A 170 -9.00 -12.90 4.87
N GLY A 171 -8.66 -14.18 5.07
CA GLY A 171 -8.40 -15.13 3.98
C GLY A 171 -7.08 -14.95 3.23
N ARG A 172 -6.21 -14.00 3.63
CA ARG A 172 -4.89 -13.77 3.00
C ARG A 172 -3.77 -14.26 3.89
N HIS A 173 -3.30 -15.47 3.59
CA HIS A 173 -2.25 -16.14 4.37
C HIS A 173 -0.84 -15.98 3.78
N CYS A 174 -0.75 -15.39 2.58
CA CYS A 174 0.51 -15.15 1.88
C CYS A 174 1.11 -13.79 2.27
N LYS A 175 2.44 -13.70 2.22
CA LYS A 175 3.17 -12.47 2.54
C LYS A 175 3.25 -11.56 1.31
N PRO A 176 3.06 -10.23 1.42
CA PRO A 176 3.37 -9.34 0.31
C PRO A 176 4.87 -9.40 -0.03
N PHE A 177 5.22 -9.04 -1.26
CA PHE A 177 6.62 -8.89 -1.65
C PHE A 177 7.28 -7.81 -0.81
N ASN A 178 8.48 -8.10 -0.31
CA ASN A 178 9.33 -7.10 0.32
C ASN A 178 9.85 -6.17 -0.78
N PRO A 179 9.51 -4.87 -0.77
CA PRO A 179 9.93 -3.94 -1.83
C PRO A 179 11.46 -3.82 -1.89
N LEU A 180 12.01 -3.34 -2.99
CA LEU A 180 13.42 -2.91 -3.03
C LEU A 180 13.61 -1.60 -2.24
N LEU A 181 14.82 -1.33 -1.75
CA LEU A 181 15.12 -0.03 -1.14
C LEU A 181 14.96 1.08 -2.21
N GLY A 182 14.18 2.12 -1.89
CA GLY A 182 13.83 3.17 -2.85
C GLY A 182 12.73 2.77 -3.85
N GLU A 183 12.16 1.57 -3.77
CA GLU A 183 10.95 1.24 -4.53
C GLU A 183 9.80 2.14 -4.10
N THR A 184 9.04 2.62 -5.07
CA THR A 184 7.89 3.51 -4.88
C THR A 184 6.61 2.90 -5.41
N TYR A 185 5.48 3.24 -4.82
CA TYR A 185 4.16 2.94 -5.35
C TYR A 185 3.25 4.16 -5.23
N GLU A 186 2.55 4.49 -6.31
CA GLU A 186 1.56 5.55 -6.38
C GLU A 186 0.19 4.99 -6.73
N ALA A 187 -0.85 5.63 -6.20
CA ALA A 187 -2.24 5.31 -6.54
C ALA A 187 -3.07 6.58 -6.61
N ASP A 188 -3.56 6.89 -7.81
CA ASP A 188 -4.50 7.97 -8.06
C ASP A 188 -5.92 7.40 -8.25
N PHE A 189 -6.83 7.79 -7.36
CA PHE A 189 -8.25 7.44 -7.41
C PHE A 189 -9.09 8.70 -7.36
N PRO A 190 -9.20 9.43 -8.49
CA PRO A 190 -10.06 10.61 -8.59
C PRO A 190 -11.50 10.30 -8.18
N ASP A 191 -11.99 9.11 -8.50
CA ASP A 191 -13.33 8.63 -8.13
C ASP A 191 -13.56 8.56 -6.61
N LYS A 192 -12.50 8.33 -5.83
CA LYS A 192 -12.52 8.38 -4.36
C LYS A 192 -11.98 9.70 -3.80
N GLY A 193 -11.46 10.59 -4.65
CA GLY A 193 -10.78 11.81 -4.24
C GLY A 193 -9.50 11.57 -3.45
N VAL A 194 -8.78 10.48 -3.72
CA VAL A 194 -7.53 10.15 -3.01
C VAL A 194 -6.33 10.07 -3.95
N ARG A 195 -5.22 10.66 -3.52
CA ARG A 195 -3.91 10.52 -4.15
C ARG A 195 -2.91 10.00 -3.13
N PHE A 196 -2.37 8.83 -3.39
CA PHE A 196 -1.48 8.12 -2.48
C PHE A 196 -0.08 7.95 -3.07
N PHE A 197 0.92 8.04 -2.22
CA PHE A 197 2.30 7.73 -2.50
C PHE A 197 2.93 6.95 -1.35
N SER A 198 3.81 6.02 -1.66
CA SER A 198 4.59 5.28 -0.68
C SER A 198 5.96 4.91 -1.21
N GLU A 199 6.93 4.83 -0.30
CA GLU A 199 8.32 4.49 -0.59
C GLU A 199 8.88 3.58 0.50
N LYS A 200 9.70 2.61 0.10
CA LYS A 200 10.54 1.89 1.07
C LYS A 200 11.80 2.71 1.37
N VAL A 201 11.76 3.42 2.50
CA VAL A 201 12.81 4.36 2.93
C VAL A 201 13.96 3.69 3.71
N SER A 202 13.78 2.44 4.16
CA SER A 202 14.86 1.68 4.82
C SER A 202 14.71 0.19 4.58
N HIS A 203 15.85 -0.52 4.52
CA HIS A 203 15.88 -1.98 4.41
C HIS A 203 16.10 -2.67 5.76
N HIS A 204 16.92 -2.10 6.64
CA HIS A 204 17.31 -2.67 7.93
C HIS A 204 17.30 -1.61 9.04
N PRO A 205 16.19 -1.46 9.80
CA PRO A 205 14.94 -2.22 9.70
C PRO A 205 14.15 -1.87 8.42
N THR A 206 13.25 -2.75 7.98
CA THR A 206 12.38 -2.44 6.84
C THR A 206 11.38 -1.37 7.24
N LEU A 207 11.43 -0.21 6.59
CA LEU A 207 10.53 0.91 6.83
C LEU A 207 9.87 1.32 5.53
N ILE A 208 8.56 1.47 5.57
CA ILE A 208 7.75 2.02 4.50
C ILE A 208 7.16 3.32 4.99
N ALA A 209 7.37 4.40 4.24
CA ALA A 209 6.69 5.66 4.47
C ALA A 209 5.55 5.79 3.46
N CYS A 210 4.40 6.30 3.89
CA CYS A 210 3.29 6.61 3.02
C CYS A 210 2.71 8.00 3.29
N HIS A 211 2.13 8.58 2.25
CA HIS A 211 1.43 9.84 2.29
C HIS A 211 0.21 9.78 1.36
N CYS A 212 -0.91 10.28 1.83
CA CYS A 212 -2.16 10.35 1.10
C CYS A 212 -2.79 11.72 1.28
N GLU A 213 -3.20 12.32 0.17
CA GLU A 213 -4.05 13.50 0.15
C GLU A 213 -5.48 13.08 -0.20
N GLY A 214 -6.44 13.60 0.56
CA GLY A 214 -7.86 13.39 0.35
C GLY A 214 -8.64 14.71 0.31
N ASN A 215 -9.97 14.62 0.36
CA ASN A 215 -10.85 15.79 0.30
C ASN A 215 -10.92 16.51 1.66
N GLY A 216 -9.94 17.37 1.91
CA GLY A 216 -9.83 18.18 3.13
C GLY A 216 -9.25 17.45 4.33
N TRP A 217 -8.53 16.37 4.05
CA TRP A 217 -7.75 15.62 5.00
C TRP A 217 -6.46 15.09 4.35
N LYS A 218 -5.45 14.86 5.17
CA LYS A 218 -4.17 14.26 4.81
C LYS A 218 -3.88 13.12 5.77
N PHE A 219 -3.39 12.02 5.24
CA PHE A 219 -3.03 10.84 6.00
C PHE A 219 -1.59 10.47 5.69
N TRP A 220 -0.79 10.20 6.71
CA TRP A 220 0.58 9.72 6.52
C TRP A 220 1.01 8.86 7.69
N GLY A 221 2.04 8.06 7.44
CA GLY A 221 2.66 7.27 8.48
C GLY A 221 3.89 6.58 7.96
N ASP A 222 4.73 6.17 8.90
CA ASP A 222 5.75 5.17 8.67
C ASP A 222 5.30 3.86 9.33
N SER A 223 5.53 2.75 8.64
CA SER A 223 5.20 1.42 9.14
C SER A 223 6.39 0.47 9.00
N ASN A 224 6.64 -0.24 10.09
CA ASN A 224 7.53 -1.38 10.20
C ASN A 224 6.72 -2.59 10.65
N LEU A 225 6.84 -3.72 9.95
CA LEU A 225 6.17 -4.96 10.36
C LEU A 225 7.18 -5.87 11.07
N ARG A 226 7.10 -5.94 12.40
CA ARG A 226 7.89 -6.92 13.16
C ARG A 226 7.18 -8.26 13.16
N THR A 227 7.89 -9.32 12.81
CA THR A 227 7.33 -10.67 12.78
C THR A 227 8.00 -11.56 13.82
N LYS A 228 7.22 -12.35 14.54
CA LYS A 228 7.72 -13.35 15.49
C LYS A 228 7.02 -14.69 15.28
N PHE A 229 7.81 -15.75 15.17
CA PHE A 229 7.26 -17.09 15.03
C PHE A 229 7.28 -17.85 16.36
N TRP A 230 6.08 -18.19 16.86
CA TRP A 230 5.88 -18.93 18.11
C TRP A 230 5.70 -20.44 17.88
N GLY A 231 6.12 -20.95 16.72
CA GLY A 231 5.90 -22.34 16.31
C GLY A 231 4.49 -22.57 15.78
N ARG A 232 3.45 -22.42 16.60
CA ARG A 232 2.06 -22.67 16.13
C ARG A 232 1.40 -21.44 15.50
N SER A 233 1.93 -20.26 15.75
CA SER A 233 1.40 -18.99 15.25
C SER A 233 2.53 -18.06 14.83
N ILE A 234 2.21 -17.17 13.90
CA ILE A 234 3.04 -16.03 13.51
C ILE A 234 2.37 -14.80 14.09
N GLN A 235 3.10 -14.06 14.92
CA GLN A 235 2.70 -12.76 15.41
C GLN A 235 3.23 -11.69 14.46
N LEU A 236 2.34 -10.79 14.05
CA LEU A 236 2.61 -9.64 13.21
C LEU A 236 2.33 -8.40 14.05
N ASP A 237 3.39 -7.65 14.38
CA ASP A 237 3.31 -6.43 15.15
C ASP A 237 3.61 -5.24 14.21
N PRO A 238 2.58 -4.54 13.70
CA PRO A 238 2.80 -3.25 13.04
C PRO A 238 3.37 -2.27 14.07
N VAL A 239 4.43 -1.56 13.68
CA VAL A 239 5.09 -0.54 14.48
C VAL A 239 5.16 0.71 13.64
N GLY A 240 4.53 1.76 14.13
CA GLY A 240 4.39 3.01 13.41
C GLY A 240 3.31 3.85 14.06
N VAL A 241 3.29 5.13 13.72
CA VAL A 241 2.18 6.02 14.08
C VAL A 241 1.52 6.47 12.79
N LEU A 242 0.25 6.13 12.65
CA LEU A 242 -0.59 6.66 11.58
C LEU A 242 -1.14 8.01 12.04
N THR A 243 -0.99 9.02 11.19
CA THR A 243 -1.42 10.38 11.46
C THR A 243 -2.43 10.83 10.40
N LEU A 244 -3.53 11.40 10.88
CA LEU A 244 -4.57 12.02 10.07
C LEU A 244 -4.70 13.47 10.50
N GLU A 245 -4.59 14.39 9.55
CA GLU A 245 -4.83 15.82 9.74
C GLU A 245 -5.97 16.26 8.84
N PHE A 246 -6.88 17.06 9.38
CA PHE A 246 -7.92 17.72 8.60
C PHE A 246 -7.57 19.20 8.37
N ASP A 247 -8.17 19.85 7.37
CA ASP A 247 -7.86 21.26 7.03
C ASP A 247 -8.12 22.26 8.16
N ASP A 248 -8.98 21.91 9.13
CA ASP A 248 -9.25 22.73 10.31
C ASP A 248 -8.14 22.61 11.38
N GLY A 249 -7.10 21.81 11.13
CA GLY A 249 -5.94 21.60 11.98
C GLY A 249 -6.13 20.54 13.06
N GLU A 250 -7.29 19.85 13.12
CA GLU A 250 -7.46 18.74 14.06
C GLU A 250 -6.68 17.51 13.59
N ILE A 251 -5.88 16.95 14.49
CA ILE A 251 -4.98 15.82 14.23
C ILE A 251 -5.40 14.61 15.06
N PHE A 252 -5.48 13.45 14.41
CA PHE A 252 -5.71 12.15 15.05
C PHE A 252 -4.50 11.24 14.81
N GLN A 253 -4.11 10.49 15.84
CA GLN A 253 -3.00 9.54 15.77
C GLN A 253 -3.37 8.21 16.41
N TRP A 254 -2.94 7.10 15.78
CA TRP A 254 -3.10 5.75 16.30
C TRP A 254 -1.98 4.82 15.81
N SER A 255 -1.91 3.61 16.38
CA SER A 255 -0.89 2.58 16.10
C SER A 255 -1.54 1.20 15.99
#